data_AF-A0A848DM76-F1
#
_entry.id   AF-A0A848DM76-F1
#
_cell.length_a   1.000
_cell.length_b   1.000
_cell.length_c   1.000
_cell.angle_alpha   90.00
_cell.angle_beta   90.00
_cell.angle_gamma   90.00
#
_symmetry.space_group_name_H-M   'P 1'
#
loop_
_entity.id
_entity.type
_entity.pdbx_description
1 polymer ?
#
loop_
_entity_poly.entity_id
_entity_poly.type
_entity_poly.pdbx_seq_one_letter_code
_entity_poly.pdbx_strand_id
1 'polypeptide(L)'
;MFWCQVLGHRFRFASEGQTMRWECQRGCGAGGAKRYPSEQDAQRYARAFDREDRADIGRRAPLFGLLPIRVAQALRGRKRGG
;
A
#
# COMPACT_ATOMS: atom_id res chain seq x y z
N MET A 1 11.77 7.44 -3.90
CA MET A 1 10.79 6.90 -4.88
C MET A 1 10.77 5.38 -5.00
N PHE A 2 11.90 4.68 -5.15
CA PHE A 2 11.96 3.23 -5.44
C PHE A 2 11.11 2.36 -4.49
N TRP A 3 11.12 2.67 -3.20
CA TRP A 3 10.30 1.97 -2.21
C TRP A 3 8.78 2.09 -2.43
N CYS A 4 8.30 3.16 -3.05
CA CYS A 4 6.87 3.30 -3.39
C CYS A 4 6.48 2.50 -4.65
N GLN A 5 7.42 2.27 -5.58
CA GLN A 5 7.20 1.38 -6.72
C GLN A 5 7.21 -0.10 -6.32
N VAL A 6 8.08 -0.48 -5.39
CA VAL A 6 8.24 -1.89 -4.96
C VAL A 6 7.19 -2.30 -3.92
N LEU A 7 6.88 -1.42 -2.96
CA LEU A 7 5.98 -1.73 -1.84
C LEU A 7 4.62 -1.02 -1.92
N GLY A 8 4.40 -0.21 -2.96
CA GLY A 8 3.24 0.68 -3.06
C GLY A 8 3.41 2.00 -2.28
N HIS A 9 2.62 3.01 -2.67
CA HIS A 9 2.52 4.27 -1.92
C HIS A 9 1.84 4.02 -0.57
N ARG A 10 2.31 4.69 0.49
CA ARG A 10 1.68 4.65 1.82
C ARG A 10 1.02 5.98 2.10
N PHE A 11 -0.25 6.11 1.74
CA PHE A 11 -0.98 7.37 1.90
C PHE A 11 -1.52 7.50 3.32
N ARG A 12 -1.19 8.60 3.98
CA ARG A 12 -1.80 8.97 5.26
C ARG A 12 -2.79 10.09 4.99
N PHE A 13 -4.00 9.92 5.51
CA PHE A 13 -5.10 10.87 5.33
C PHE A 13 -5.27 11.69 6.61
N ALA A 14 -5.47 12.99 6.46
CA ALA A 14 -5.76 13.93 7.52
C ALA A 14 -6.83 14.91 7.07
N SER A 15 -7.63 15.42 8.01
CA SER A 15 -8.62 16.46 7.74
C SER A 15 -8.16 17.77 8.36
N GLU A 16 -8.14 18.82 7.56
CA GLU A 16 -7.88 20.20 7.96
C GLU A 16 -9.12 21.03 7.64
N GLY A 17 -9.98 21.21 8.66
CA GLY A 17 -11.31 21.80 8.52
C GLY A 17 -12.13 21.09 7.43
N GLN A 18 -12.50 21.83 6.39
CA GLN A 18 -13.29 21.35 5.24
C GLN A 18 -12.45 20.62 4.18
N THR A 19 -11.14 20.52 4.38
CA THR A 19 -10.23 19.94 3.38
C THR A 19 -9.62 18.65 3.90
N MET A 20 -9.83 17.56 3.18
CA MET A 20 -9.08 16.33 3.41
C MET A 20 -7.76 16.41 2.64
N ARG A 21 -6.65 16.17 3.31
CA ARG A 21 -5.31 16.08 2.72
C ARG A 21 -4.80 14.66 2.85
N TRP A 22 -4.02 14.21 1.88
CA TRP A 22 -3.31 12.96 1.99
C TRP A 22 -1.91 13.07 1.42
N GLU A 23 -0.98 12.39 2.06
CA GLU A 23 0.42 12.41 1.67
C GLU A 23 1.06 11.05 1.84
N CYS A 24 2.02 10.74 0.99
CA CYS A 24 2.80 9.53 1.13
C CYS A 24 3.78 9.69 2.30
N GLN A 25 3.59 8.93 3.39
CA GLN A 25 4.51 8.95 4.54
C GLN A 25 5.96 8.55 4.18
N ARG A 26 6.15 7.90 3.02
CA ARG A 26 7.49 7.53 2.53
C ARG A 26 8.22 8.71 1.85
N GLY A 27 7.65 9.92 1.86
CA GLY A 27 8.30 11.14 1.39
C GLY A 27 8.52 11.23 -0.12
N CYS A 28 7.78 10.45 -0.92
CA CYS A 28 7.95 10.45 -2.38
C CYS A 28 7.29 11.62 -3.10
N GLY A 29 6.62 12.53 -2.37
CA GLY A 29 5.88 13.65 -2.95
C GLY A 29 4.49 13.30 -3.51
N ALA A 30 4.11 12.02 -3.58
CA ALA A 30 2.75 11.63 -3.94
C ALA A 30 1.78 12.02 -2.82
N GLY A 31 0.73 12.77 -3.16
CA GLY A 31 -0.25 13.27 -2.22
C GLY A 31 -1.27 14.17 -2.93
N GLY A 32 -2.23 14.66 -2.18
CA GLY A 32 -3.26 15.55 -2.71
C GLY A 32 -4.12 16.14 -1.61
N ALA A 33 -5.06 16.99 -2.03
CA ALA A 33 -6.07 17.55 -1.17
C ALA A 33 -7.42 17.57 -1.89
N LYS A 34 -8.49 17.39 -1.13
CA LYS A 34 -9.87 17.47 -1.60
C LYS A 34 -10.69 18.27 -0.61
N ARG A 35 -11.35 19.32 -1.12
CA ARG A 35 -12.29 20.12 -0.35
C ARG A 35 -13.66 19.47 -0.37
N TYR A 36 -14.30 19.46 0.80
CA TYR A 36 -15.66 19.01 1.02
C TYR A 36 -16.53 20.20 1.45
N PRO A 37 -17.85 20.11 1.27
CA PRO A 37 -18.77 21.17 1.67
C PRO A 37 -18.92 21.30 3.20
N SER A 38 -18.51 20.30 3.97
CA SER A 38 -18.54 20.33 5.43
C SER A 38 -17.27 19.75 6.04
N GLU A 39 -16.89 20.26 7.21
CA GLU A 39 -15.76 19.75 7.99
C GLU A 39 -16.01 18.32 8.48
N GLN A 40 -17.27 18.01 8.77
CA GLN A 40 -17.69 16.69 9.23
C GLN A 40 -17.52 15.65 8.12
N ASP A 41 -17.85 16.00 6.86
CA ASP A 41 -17.58 15.16 5.71
C ASP A 41 -16.07 14.92 5.54
N ALA A 42 -15.26 16.00 5.55
CA ALA A 42 -13.82 15.88 5.41
C ALA A 42 -13.21 14.97 6.49
N GLN A 43 -13.63 15.11 7.75
CA GLN A 43 -13.20 14.25 8.86
C GLN A 43 -13.68 12.80 8.69
N ARG A 44 -14.94 12.60 8.29
CA ARG A 44 -15.52 11.27 8.10
C ARG A 44 -14.77 10.50 7.01
N TYR A 45 -14.52 11.13 5.87
CA TYR A 45 -13.76 10.51 4.79
C TYR A 45 -12.30 10.29 5.18
N ALA A 46 -11.63 11.25 5.83
CA ALA A 46 -10.26 11.07 6.28
C ALA A 46 -10.10 9.85 7.20
N ARG A 47 -11.02 9.67 8.17
CA ARG A 47 -11.02 8.50 9.07
C ARG A 47 -11.36 7.20 8.35
N ALA A 48 -12.29 7.23 7.40
CA ALA A 48 -12.63 6.05 6.61
C ALA A 48 -11.44 5.55 5.79
N PHE A 49 -10.75 6.46 5.08
CA PHE A 49 -9.59 6.12 4.27
C PHE A 49 -8.37 5.72 5.10
N ASP A 50 -8.11 6.35 6.27
CA ASP A 50 -7.03 5.92 7.17
C ASP A 50 -7.26 4.49 7.71
N ARG A 51 -8.51 4.10 7.97
CA ARG A 51 -8.84 2.73 8.41
C ARG A 51 -8.64 1.71 7.29
N GLU A 52 -9.10 2.02 6.08
CA GLU A 52 -8.99 1.12 4.92
C GLU A 52 -7.53 0.95 4.48
N ASP A 53 -6.71 2.02 4.47
CA ASP A 53 -5.27 1.94 4.19
C ASP A 53 -4.55 1.01 5.18
N ARG A 54 -4.84 1.14 6.48
CA ARG A 54 -4.29 0.23 7.51
C ARG A 54 -4.69 -1.23 7.28
N ALA A 55 -5.92 -1.48 6.80
CA ALA A 55 -6.40 -2.82 6.50
C ALA A 55 -5.77 -3.40 5.21
N ASP A 56 -5.59 -2.57 4.17
CA ASP A 56 -4.92 -2.96 2.92
C ASP A 56 -3.43 -3.28 3.15
N ILE A 57 -2.75 -2.56 4.05
CA ILE A 57 -1.35 -2.84 4.46
C ILE A 57 -1.18 -4.27 4.99
N GLY A 58 -2.14 -4.78 5.77
CA GLY A 58 -2.09 -6.17 6.26
C GLY A 58 -2.28 -7.20 5.15
N ARG A 59 -3.00 -6.84 4.08
CA ARG A 59 -3.32 -7.72 2.95
C ARG A 59 -2.29 -7.67 1.84
N ARG A 60 -1.55 -6.56 1.74
CA ARG A 60 -0.46 -6.30 0.80
C ARG A 60 0.91 -6.47 1.46
N ALA A 61 1.01 -7.38 2.43
CA ALA A 61 2.28 -7.99 2.79
C ALA A 61 2.87 -8.60 1.50
N PRO A 62 4.11 -8.24 1.13
CA PRO A 62 4.71 -8.75 -0.09
C PRO A 62 4.81 -10.25 0.11
N LEU A 63 4.16 -10.98 -0.77
CA LEU A 63 4.51 -12.35 -1.06
C LEU A 63 6.04 -12.35 -1.25
N PHE A 64 6.77 -12.87 -0.26
CA PHE A 64 8.04 -13.57 -0.46
C PHE A 64 7.80 -14.84 -1.33
N GLY A 65 7.02 -14.70 -2.40
CA GLY A 65 6.56 -15.73 -3.30
C GLY A 65 7.01 -15.47 -4.75
N LEU A 66 7.98 -14.58 -4.96
CA LEU A 66 8.77 -14.53 -6.20
C LEU A 66 10.04 -15.38 -6.09
N LEU A 67 9.99 -16.47 -5.33
CA LEU A 67 10.80 -17.62 -5.68
C LEU A 67 9.99 -18.39 -6.74
N PRO A 68 10.36 -18.31 -8.02
CA PRO A 68 9.63 -19.03 -9.04
C PRO A 68 9.73 -20.51 -8.70
N ILE A 69 8.57 -21.13 -8.46
CA ILE A 69 8.38 -22.58 -8.26
C ILE A 69 9.09 -23.40 -9.38
N ARG A 70 9.42 -22.76 -10.51
CA ARG A 70 10.25 -23.27 -11.60
C ARG A 70 11.67 -23.72 -11.19
N VAL A 71 12.29 -23.17 -10.13
CA VAL A 71 13.61 -23.63 -9.66
C VAL A 71 13.52 -24.94 -8.86
N ALA A 72 12.43 -25.13 -8.10
CA ALA A 72 12.24 -26.33 -7.29
C ALA A 72 11.97 -27.60 -8.13
N GLN A 73 11.44 -27.47 -9.34
CA GLN A 73 11.20 -28.61 -10.24
C GLN A 73 12.48 -29.08 -10.95
N ALA A 74 13.41 -28.18 -11.26
CA ALA A 74 14.68 -28.52 -11.90
C ALA A 74 15.61 -29.35 -10.98
N LEU A 75 15.50 -29.17 -9.66
CA LEU A 75 16.29 -29.94 -8.68
C LEU A 75 15.71 -31.33 -8.36
N ARG A 76 14.41 -31.57 -8.61
CA ARG A 76 13.79 -32.90 -8.38
C ARG A 76 13.98 -33.87 -9.54
N GLY A 77 14.27 -33.39 -10.75
CA GLY A 77 14.56 -34.23 -11.92
C GLY A 77 15.92 -34.93 -11.89
N ARG A 78 16.87 -34.46 -11.06
CA ARG A 78 18.26 -34.96 -11.04
C ARG A 78 18.51 -36.07 -10.02
N LYS A 79 17.48 -36.53 -9.28
CA LYS A 79 17.61 -37.53 -8.21
C LYS A 79 16.82 -38.84 -8.46
N ARG A 80 16.47 -39.13 -9.72
CA ARG A 80 15.93 -40.44 -10.18
C ARG A 80 16.72 -41.02 -11.36
N GLY A 81 18.01 -40.71 -11.44
CA GLY A 81 18.96 -41.32 -12.38
C GLY A 81 20.23 -41.66 -11.61
N GLY A 82 20.18 -42.77 -10.89
CA GLY A 82 21.23 -43.37 -10.07
C GLY A 82 20.72 -44.72 -9.60
#